data_AF-A0A521Y1Y0-F1
#
_entry.id   AF-A0A521Y1Y0-F1
#
_cell.length_a   1.000
_cell.length_b   1.000
_cell.length_c   1.000
_cell.angle_alpha   90.00
_cell.angle_beta   90.00
_cell.angle_gamma   90.00
#
_symmetry.space_group_name_H-M   'P 1'
#
loop_
_entity.id
_entity.type
_entity.pdbx_description
1 polymer ?
#
loop_
_entity_poly.entity_id
_entity_poly.type
_entity_poly.pdbx_seq_one_letter_code
_entity_poly.pdbx_strand_id
1 'polypeptide(L)' 'NQALQLYGGYGYIQDYPIERYFRDLRVHQILEGTNEIMRLIIAKQAFQETFKF' A
#
# COMPACT_ATOMS: atom_id res chain seq x y z
N ASN A 1 -1.88 6.67 -6.66
CA ASN A 1 -2.56 7.98 -6.63
C ASN A 1 -2.40 8.80 -7.91
N GLN A 2 -1.29 8.66 -8.66
CA GLN A 2 -1.08 9.42 -9.90
C GLN A 2 -2.18 9.21 -10.95
N ALA A 3 -2.65 7.98 -11.14
CA ALA A 3 -3.78 7.68 -12.03
C ALA A 3 -5.07 8.41 -11.61
N LEU A 4 -5.41 8.42 -10.31
CA LEU A 4 -6.58 9.16 -9.79
C LEU A 4 -6.46 10.66 -10.08
N GLN A 5 -5.26 11.23 -9.91
CA GLN A 5 -4.99 12.64 -10.18
C GLN A 5 -5.16 13.00 -11.67
N LEU A 6 -4.78 12.11 -12.59
CA LEU A 6 -4.98 12.31 -14.03
C LEU A 6 -6.46 12.38 -14.42
N TYR A 7 -7.33 11.63 -13.73
CA TYR A 7 -8.78 11.66 -13.95
C TYR A 7 -9.45 12.87 -13.28
N GLY A 8 -8.73 13.63 -12.44
CA GLY A 8 -9.28 14.78 -11.72
C GLY A 8 -10.55 14.43 -10.94
N GLY A 9 -11.58 15.27 -11.02
CA GLY A 9 -12.87 15.04 -10.35
C GLY A 9 -13.57 13.76 -10.83
N TYR A 10 -13.39 13.36 -12.09
CA TYR A 10 -13.96 12.11 -12.62
C TYR A 10 -13.37 10.86 -11.97
N GLY A 11 -12.19 10.97 -11.37
CA GLY A 11 -11.58 9.86 -10.63
C GLY A 11 -12.32 9.49 -9.34
N TYR A 12 -13.23 10.36 -8.87
CA TYR A 12 -13.95 10.19 -7.59
C TYR A 12 -15.42 9.82 -7.74
N ILE A 13 -15.95 9.78 -8.98
CA ILE A 13 -17.34 9.42 -9.24
C ILE A 13 -17.45 7.97 -9.72
N GLN A 14 -18.60 7.34 -9.49
CA GLN A 14 -18.80 5.91 -9.79
C GLN A 14 -18.86 5.57 -11.29
N ASP A 15 -18.89 6.57 -12.16
CA ASP A 15 -18.97 6.39 -13.62
C ASP A 15 -17.67 5.82 -14.22
N TYR A 16 -16.54 5.95 -13.51
CA TYR A 16 -15.24 5.44 -13.95
C TYR A 16 -14.71 4.42 -12.95
N PRO A 17 -14.22 3.23 -13.38
CA PRO A 17 -13.84 2.14 -12.46
C PRO A 17 -12.61 2.43 -11.59
N ILE A 18 -11.94 3.57 -11.80
CA ILE A 18 -10.70 3.95 -11.11
C ILE A 18 -10.92 4.24 -9.63
N GLU A 19 -12.11 4.75 -9.24
CA GLU A 19 -12.44 4.98 -7.82
C GLU A 19 -12.45 3.68 -7.02
N ARG A 20 -12.91 2.59 -7.61
CA ARG A 20 -13.17 1.29 -7.01
C ARG A 20 -11.85 0.59 -6.87
N TYR A 21 -11.04 0.58 -7.93
CA TYR A 21 -9.67 0.10 -7.83
C TYR A 21 -8.90 0.85 -6.75
N PHE A 22 -9.05 2.16 -6.64
CA PHE A 22 -8.40 2.92 -5.59
C PHE A 22 -8.87 2.51 -4.19
N ARG A 23 -10.18 2.32 -3.97
CA ARG A 23 -10.74 1.86 -2.69
C ARG A 23 -10.29 0.45 -2.35
N ASP A 24 -10.42 -0.48 -3.29
CA ASP A 24 -10.08 -1.89 -3.11
C ASP A 24 -8.60 -2.04 -2.77
N LEU A 25 -7.72 -1.29 -3.44
CA LEU A 25 -6.29 -1.35 -3.19
C LEU A 25 -5.88 -0.86 -1.79
N ARG A 26 -6.69 -0.04 -1.11
CA ARG A 26 -6.33 0.47 0.23
C ARG A 26 -6.27 -0.64 1.28
N VAL A 27 -7.08 -1.68 1.13
CA VAL A 27 -7.15 -2.77 2.13
C VAL A 27 -5.82 -3.53 2.24
N HIS A 28 -5.06 -3.62 1.14
CA HIS A 28 -3.78 -4.34 1.10
C HIS A 28 -2.70 -3.72 1.97
N GLN A 29 -2.88 -2.51 2.51
CA GLN A 29 -1.97 -1.94 3.49
C GLN A 29 -2.12 -2.56 4.89
N ILE A 30 -3.19 -3.32 5.11
CA ILE A 30 -3.59 -3.86 6.42
C ILE A 30 -3.69 -5.40 6.37
N LEU A 31 -4.22 -5.96 5.27
CA LEU A 31 -4.36 -7.42 5.14
C LEU A 31 -3.01 -8.13 5.16
N GLU A 32 -3.01 -9.34 5.72
CA GLU A 32 -1.83 -10.23 5.80
C GLU A 32 -0.66 -9.65 6.63
N GLY A 33 -0.94 -8.61 7.42
CA GLY A 33 0.03 -7.88 8.22
C GLY A 33 0.15 -6.45 7.72
N THR A 34 0.05 -5.48 8.63
CA THR A 34 0.14 -4.08 8.22
C THR A 34 1.53 -3.77 7.67
N ASN A 35 1.61 -2.77 6.80
CA ASN A 35 2.88 -2.30 6.24
C ASN A 35 3.92 -1.96 7.32
N GLU A 36 3.51 -1.49 8.50
CA GLU A 36 4.39 -1.18 9.63
C GLU A 36 5.00 -2.45 10.22
N ILE A 37 4.19 -3.49 10.45
CA ILE A 37 4.65 -4.77 11.00
C ILE A 37 5.60 -5.46 10.01
N MET A 38 5.25 -5.48 8.72
CA MET A 38 6.11 -6.05 7.68
C MET A 38 7.45 -5.32 7.60
N ARG A 39 7.46 -3.99 7.68
CA ARG A 39 8.69 -3.19 7.75
C ARG A 39 9.52 -3.51 8.99
N LEU A 40 8.89 -3.69 10.15
CA LEU A 40 9.57 -4.07 11.39
C LEU A 40 10.22 -5.45 11.28
N ILE A 41 9.52 -6.43 10.70
CA ILE A 41 10.05 -7.79 10.49
C ILE A 41 11.28 -7.74 9.58
N ILE A 42 11.19 -7.03 8.46
CA ILE A 42 12.31 -6.85 7.52
C ILE A 42 13.50 -6.17 8.22
N ALA A 43 13.25 -5.09 8.97
CA ALA A 43 14.30 -4.37 9.70
C ALA A 43 14.98 -5.27 10.75
N LYS A 44 14.21 -6.07 11.49
CA LYS A 44 14.74 -7.03 12.46
C LYS A 44 15.61 -8.09 11.78
N GLN A 45 15.15 -8.64 10.65
CA GLN A 45 15.90 -9.64 9.91
C GLN A 45 17.23 -9.05 9.38
N ALA A 46 17.18 -7.88 8.75
CA ALA A 46 18.36 -7.19 8.24
C ALA A 46 19.37 -6.87 9.36
N PHE A 47 18.89 -6.44 10.53
CA PHE A 47 19.73 -6.23 11.71
C PHE A 47 20.42 -7.55 12.13
N GLN A 48 19.66 -8.63 12.29
CA GLN A 48 20.24 -9.92 12.68
C GLN A 48 21.27 -10.45 11.67
N GLU A 49 21.04 -10.27 10.37
CA GLU A 49 22.02 -10.64 9.33
C GLU A 49 23.30 -9.82 9.43
N THR A 50 23.20 -8.53 9.74
CA THR A 50 24.35 -7.61 9.85
C THR A 50 25.19 -7.90 11.10
N PHE A 51 24.56 -8.27 12.22
CA PHE A 51 25.23 -8.46 13.52
C PHE A 51 25.55 -9.92 13.86
N LYS A 52 25.37 -10.86 12.92
CA LYS A 52 25.87 -12.23 13.03
C LYS A 52 27.39 -12.24 12.78
N PHE A 53 28.15 -12.01 13.84
CA PHE A 53 29.54 -12.44 13.97
C PHE A 53 29.58 -13.74 14.78
#